data_AF-A0A9J6A927-F1
#
_entry.id   AF-A0A9J6A927-F1
#
_cell.length_a   1.000
_cell.length_b   1.000
_cell.length_c   1.000
_cell.angle_alpha   90.00
_cell.angle_beta   90.00
_cell.angle_gamma   90.00
#
_symmetry.space_group_name_H-M   'P 1'
#
loop_
_entity.id
_entity.type
_entity.pdbx_description
1 polymer ?
#
loop_
_entity_poly.entity_id
_entity_poly.type
_entity_poly.pdbx_seq_one_letter_code
_entity_poly.pdbx_strand_id
1 'polypeptide(L)'
;MPLVAMDYADPKKKNNFVGKILMAAILTALCILMLKQSPDFNPPTSFSRHEAGVTHVLVTGGAGYIGSHAALCLLKDSYRVTIVVHKIFSQNAFDAVMHFAAVAYVGESTLDPLKYYHNITSNTLTVLEAMATRGVPTLIYSSTCATYGEPEKMPITEETPQLPINPYGKAKKMAEEIILDFHKNSNMSVMILRYFNVIGSDPNGRLGEAPRPELQEHGRISGACFDAARGIIPGLKASNYLLSKYL
;
A
#
# COMPACT_ATOMS: atom_id res chain seq x y z
N MET A 1 27.58 20.17 -53.24
CA MET A 1 27.86 21.54 -52.78
C MET A 1 26.64 22.04 -52.00
N PRO A 2 26.65 22.09 -50.66
CA PRO A 2 25.60 22.79 -49.92
C PRO A 2 26.04 24.22 -49.55
N LEU A 3 25.07 25.13 -49.62
CA LEU A 3 25.15 26.55 -49.34
C LEU A 3 25.30 26.86 -47.84
N VAL A 4 25.82 28.07 -47.63
CA VAL A 4 26.35 28.69 -46.41
C VAL A 4 25.24 29.30 -45.50
N ALA A 5 25.51 29.17 -44.19
CA ALA A 5 25.08 29.84 -42.95
C ALA A 5 24.11 31.05 -42.91
N MET A 6 23.34 31.12 -41.80
CA MET A 6 23.33 32.21 -40.78
C MET A 6 22.27 31.87 -39.69
N ASP A 7 22.64 31.27 -38.55
CA ASP A 7 23.10 31.86 -37.27
C ASP A 7 22.22 33.00 -36.70
N TYR A 8 21.45 32.68 -35.66
CA TYR A 8 20.97 33.63 -34.64
C TYR A 8 21.62 33.26 -33.30
N ALA A 9 22.39 34.17 -32.74
CA ALA A 9 23.13 33.99 -31.50
C ALA A 9 22.27 34.29 -30.26
N ASP A 10 22.34 33.41 -29.25
CA ASP A 10 21.79 33.61 -27.89
C ASP A 10 22.99 33.78 -26.90
N PRO A 11 22.98 34.73 -25.95
CA PRO A 11 24.21 35.19 -25.32
C PRO A 11 24.75 34.23 -24.24
N LYS A 12 26.06 34.01 -24.36
CA LYS A 12 26.96 33.19 -23.54
C LYS A 12 26.67 33.20 -22.02
N LYS A 13 26.25 32.06 -21.47
CA LYS A 13 26.38 31.74 -20.04
C LYS A 13 27.79 31.22 -19.77
N LYS A 14 28.66 32.03 -19.13
CA LYS A 14 30.01 31.59 -18.70
C LYS A 14 29.90 30.39 -17.77
N ASN A 15 30.43 29.25 -18.20
CA ASN A 15 30.33 27.98 -17.50
C ASN A 15 31.42 27.90 -16.41
N ASN A 16 31.11 28.32 -15.18
CA ASN A 16 31.99 28.17 -14.01
C ASN A 16 32.02 26.72 -13.51
N PHE A 17 32.53 25.83 -14.36
CA PHE A 17 32.63 24.39 -14.09
C PHE A 17 33.59 24.09 -12.92
N VAL A 18 34.70 24.82 -12.85
CA VAL A 18 35.69 24.69 -11.77
C VAL A 18 35.10 25.12 -10.41
N GLY A 19 34.32 26.20 -10.38
CA GLY A 19 33.65 26.66 -9.16
C GLY A 19 32.59 25.67 -8.65
N LYS A 20 31.88 24.99 -9.56
CA LYS A 20 30.88 23.95 -9.20
C LYS A 20 31.54 22.69 -8.66
N ILE A 21 32.65 22.25 -9.25
CA ILE A 21 33.41 21.08 -8.76
C ILE A 21 34.05 21.39 -7.41
N LEU A 22 34.64 22.57 -7.25
CA LEU A 22 35.24 23.00 -5.98
C LEU A 22 34.18 23.11 -4.87
N MET A 23 33.00 23.66 -5.17
CA MET A 23 31.90 23.74 -4.21
C MET A 23 31.38 22.34 -3.83
N ALA A 24 31.23 21.42 -4.80
CA ALA A 24 30.78 20.06 -4.52
C ALA A 24 31.79 19.27 -3.67
N ALA A 25 33.09 19.42 -3.95
CA ALA A 25 34.16 18.79 -3.17
C ALA A 25 34.22 19.36 -1.74
N ILE A 26 34.06 20.67 -1.57
CA ILE A 26 34.01 21.33 -0.25
C ILE A 26 32.76 20.89 0.53
N LEU A 27 31.58 20.82 -0.11
CA LEU A 27 30.36 20.36 0.55
C LEU A 27 30.48 18.89 1.00
N THR A 28 31.08 18.05 0.16
CA THR A 28 31.25 16.62 0.45
C THR A 28 32.27 16.42 1.57
N ALA A 29 33.37 17.18 1.58
CA ALA A 29 34.34 17.17 2.67
C ALA A 29 33.74 17.68 4.00
N LEU A 30 32.89 18.71 3.96
CA LEU A 30 32.14 19.22 5.12
C LEU A 30 31.13 18.20 5.65
N CYS A 31 30.39 17.51 4.77
CA CYS A 31 29.49 16.42 5.17
C CYS A 31 30.27 15.27 5.83
N ILE A 32 31.42 14.88 5.28
CA ILE A 32 32.25 13.81 5.85
C ILE A 32 32.88 14.23 7.19
N LEU A 33 33.29 15.50 7.35
CA LEU A 33 33.80 16.04 8.61
C LEU A 33 32.70 16.13 9.68
N MET A 34 31.48 16.56 9.33
CA MET A 34 30.35 16.52 10.27
C MET A 34 29.98 15.10 10.69
N LEU A 35 30.04 14.13 9.78
CA LEU A 35 29.77 12.73 10.09
C LEU A 35 30.87 12.09 10.97
N LYS A 36 32.13 12.52 10.84
CA LYS A 36 33.27 12.01 11.62
C LYS A 36 33.46 12.68 12.98
N GLN A 37 32.96 13.91 13.17
CA GLN A 37 33.01 14.62 14.45
C GLN A 37 31.76 14.43 15.30
N SER A 38 30.74 13.72 14.79
CA SER A 38 29.55 13.38 15.57
C SER A 38 29.87 12.19 16.49
N PRO A 39 29.85 12.35 17.82
CA PRO A 39 30.01 11.22 18.74
C PRO A 39 28.78 10.32 18.61
N ASP A 40 29.02 9.02 18.51
CA ASP A 40 28.05 7.93 18.39
C ASP A 40 27.19 7.89 17.11
N PHE A 41 27.67 7.13 16.13
CA PHE A 41 26.87 6.60 15.02
C PHE A 41 26.03 5.39 15.48
N ASN A 42 25.25 5.57 16.56
CA ASN A 42 24.05 4.79 16.84
C ASN A 42 23.16 5.48 17.90
N PRO A 43 22.47 6.59 17.57
CA PRO A 43 21.26 6.95 18.29
C PRO A 43 20.05 6.28 17.62
N PRO A 44 18.99 5.95 18.39
CA PRO A 44 17.67 5.74 17.79
C PRO A 44 17.36 6.97 16.94
N THR A 45 17.10 6.82 15.64
CA THR A 45 16.67 7.93 14.77
C THR A 45 15.52 8.69 15.44
N SER A 46 15.32 9.99 15.22
CA SER A 46 14.14 10.69 15.78
C SER A 46 12.84 9.96 15.45
N PHE A 47 12.83 9.23 14.33
CA PHE A 47 11.76 8.37 13.88
C PHE A 47 11.52 7.10 14.73
N SER A 48 12.48 6.67 15.53
CA SER A 48 12.37 5.45 16.33
C SER A 48 11.81 5.64 17.73
N ARG A 49 11.61 6.89 18.16
CA ARG A 49 11.09 7.23 19.49
C ARG A 49 9.59 7.53 19.41
N HIS A 50 8.86 7.06 20.42
CA HIS A 50 7.48 7.45 20.65
C HIS A 50 7.46 8.93 21.09
N GLU A 51 6.76 9.78 20.34
CA GLU A 51 6.55 11.19 20.70
C GLU A 51 5.28 11.30 21.54
N ALA A 52 5.40 11.84 22.75
CA ALA A 52 4.26 11.96 23.66
C ALA A 52 3.16 12.85 23.03
N GLY A 53 1.95 12.29 22.90
CA GLY A 53 0.80 12.98 22.30
C GLY A 53 0.66 12.82 20.78
N VAL A 54 1.57 12.09 20.11
CA VAL A 54 1.50 11.83 18.66
C VAL A 54 1.38 10.33 18.43
N THR A 55 0.23 9.87 17.95
CA THR A 55 0.03 8.46 17.57
C THR A 55 0.74 8.16 16.24
N HIS A 56 1.60 7.14 16.25
CA HIS A 56 2.36 6.68 15.10
C HIS A 56 1.77 5.41 14.51
N VAL A 57 1.26 5.52 13.28
CA VAL A 57 0.60 4.44 12.54
C VAL A 57 1.50 3.89 11.44
N LEU A 58 1.65 2.57 11.42
CA LEU A 58 2.26 1.85 10.32
C LEU A 58 1.22 1.47 9.26
N VAL A 59 1.40 1.92 8.02
CA VAL A 59 0.50 1.58 6.90
C VAL A 59 1.24 0.69 5.91
N THR A 60 1.05 -0.62 6.01
CA THR A 60 1.59 -1.56 5.01
C THR A 60 0.72 -1.50 3.75
N GLY A 61 1.35 -1.55 2.56
CA GLY A 61 0.62 -1.31 1.31
C GLY A 61 0.18 0.14 1.13
N GLY A 62 0.73 1.08 1.92
CA GLY A 62 0.41 2.51 1.88
C GLY A 62 0.74 3.22 0.57
N ALA A 63 1.56 2.63 -0.29
CA ALA A 63 1.79 3.13 -1.65
C ALA A 63 0.74 2.65 -2.67
N GLY A 64 -0.17 1.74 -2.26
CA GLY A 64 -1.27 1.25 -3.07
C GLY A 64 -2.50 2.17 -3.03
N TYR A 65 -3.52 1.79 -3.78
CA TYR A 65 -4.73 2.61 -3.97
C TYR A 65 -5.42 2.99 -2.64
N ILE A 66 -5.87 2.02 -1.86
CA ILE A 66 -6.57 2.26 -0.58
C ILE A 66 -5.61 2.81 0.48
N GLY A 67 -4.41 2.20 0.58
CA GLY A 67 -3.43 2.57 1.59
C GLY A 67 -2.94 4.01 1.47
N SER A 68 -2.81 4.56 0.26
CA SER A 68 -2.39 5.96 0.06
C SER A 68 -3.45 6.96 0.48
N HIS A 69 -4.74 6.65 0.24
CA HIS A 69 -5.84 7.47 0.74
C HIS A 69 -5.93 7.41 2.26
N ALA A 70 -5.78 6.22 2.87
CA ALA A 70 -5.74 6.07 4.32
C ALA A 70 -4.58 6.86 4.94
N ALA A 71 -3.38 6.76 4.37
CA ALA A 71 -2.22 7.53 4.81
C ALA A 71 -2.45 9.05 4.71
N LEU A 72 -3.05 9.53 3.62
CA LEU A 72 -3.38 10.94 3.46
C LEU A 72 -4.40 11.43 4.50
N CYS A 73 -5.42 10.64 4.81
CA CYS A 73 -6.38 10.98 5.87
C CYS A 73 -5.71 11.05 7.24
N LEU A 74 -4.90 10.05 7.60
CA LEU A 74 -4.14 10.05 8.85
C LEU A 74 -3.23 11.28 8.98
N LEU A 75 -2.52 11.66 7.91
CA LEU A 75 -1.66 12.84 7.91
C LEU A 75 -2.45 14.15 8.10
N LYS A 76 -3.67 14.25 7.54
CA LYS A 76 -4.56 15.42 7.75
C LYS A 76 -5.02 15.53 9.19
N ASP A 77 -5.21 14.40 9.85
CA ASP A 77 -5.62 14.32 11.25
C ASP A 77 -4.40 14.36 12.21
N SER A 78 -3.23 14.79 11.72
CA SER A 78 -1.99 14.96 12.49
C SER A 78 -1.41 13.67 13.09
N TYR A 79 -1.79 12.51 12.55
CA TYR A 79 -1.09 11.26 12.86
C TYR A 79 0.26 11.24 12.17
N ARG A 80 1.22 10.61 12.84
CA ARG A 80 2.48 10.26 12.21
C ARG A 80 2.30 8.97 11.44
N VAL A 81 2.73 8.93 10.18
CA VAL A 81 2.54 7.78 9.28
C VAL A 81 3.87 7.27 8.75
N THR A 82 4.08 5.96 8.85
CA THR A 82 5.16 5.26 8.13
C THR A 82 4.55 4.30 7.12
N ILE A 83 5.02 4.35 5.86
CA ILE A 83 4.65 3.40 4.81
C ILE A 83 5.80 2.41 4.61
N VAL A 84 5.52 1.11 4.56
CA VAL A 84 6.56 0.05 4.52
C VAL A 84 6.68 -0.63 3.18
N VAL A 85 7.93 -0.87 2.79
CA VAL A 85 8.36 -1.94 1.88
C VAL A 85 9.41 -2.80 2.61
N HIS A 86 9.00 -3.99 3.06
CA HIS A 86 9.77 -5.15 3.50
C HIS A 86 10.80 -5.14 4.67
N LYS A 87 11.22 -4.02 5.31
CA LYS A 87 12.32 -4.10 6.34
C LYS A 87 12.24 -3.25 7.62
N ILE A 88 11.12 -2.58 7.91
CA ILE A 88 11.12 -1.41 8.82
C ILE A 88 10.74 -1.70 10.29
N PHE A 89 10.11 -2.84 10.61
CA PHE A 89 9.72 -3.17 12.00
C PHE A 89 10.91 -3.17 12.98
N SER A 90 12.14 -3.38 12.49
CA SER A 90 13.33 -3.41 13.34
C SER A 90 13.70 -2.04 13.92
N GLN A 91 13.41 -0.94 13.20
CA GLN A 91 13.98 0.39 13.45
C GLN A 91 13.02 1.40 14.08
N ASN A 92 11.73 1.09 14.21
CA ASN A 92 10.73 2.05 14.68
C ASN A 92 9.78 1.41 15.69
N ALA A 93 9.29 2.21 16.64
CA ALA A 93 8.16 1.88 17.50
C ALA A 93 6.86 2.38 16.84
N PHE A 94 5.79 1.59 16.93
CA PHE A 94 4.49 1.92 16.35
C PHE A 94 3.38 1.66 17.36
N ASP A 95 2.35 2.49 17.34
CA ASP A 95 1.17 2.37 18.22
C ASP A 95 0.07 1.53 17.58
N ALA A 96 0.01 1.55 16.24
CA ALA A 96 -0.97 0.79 15.48
C ALA A 96 -0.42 0.36 14.12
N VAL A 97 -0.98 -0.73 13.59
CA VAL A 97 -0.74 -1.18 12.21
C VAL A 97 -2.06 -1.17 11.44
N MET A 98 -2.06 -0.53 10.27
CA MET A 98 -3.06 -0.71 9.22
C MET A 98 -2.48 -1.59 8.12
N HIS A 99 -3.05 -2.79 7.94
CA HIS A 99 -2.53 -3.79 7.02
C HIS A 99 -3.33 -3.85 5.72
N PHE A 100 -2.87 -3.12 4.67
CA PHE A 100 -3.45 -3.12 3.32
C PHE A 100 -2.60 -3.84 2.27
N ALA A 101 -1.42 -4.36 2.65
CA ALA A 101 -0.52 -5.03 1.72
C ALA A 101 -1.08 -6.42 1.31
N ALA A 102 -1.81 -6.47 0.21
CA ALA A 102 -2.25 -7.70 -0.42
C ALA A 102 -2.43 -7.50 -1.93
N VAL A 103 -2.03 -8.50 -2.72
CA VAL A 103 -2.51 -8.63 -4.10
C VAL A 103 -3.99 -9.01 -4.04
N ALA A 104 -4.82 -8.37 -4.88
CA ALA A 104 -6.27 -8.52 -4.85
C ALA A 104 -6.85 -8.66 -6.27
N TYR A 105 -6.44 -9.70 -6.99
CA TYR A 105 -7.00 -10.07 -8.29
C TYR A 105 -7.48 -11.52 -8.28
N VAL A 106 -8.80 -11.71 -8.29
CA VAL A 106 -9.42 -13.04 -8.16
C VAL A 106 -9.01 -13.96 -9.32
N GLY A 107 -9.05 -13.45 -10.56
CA GLY A 107 -8.68 -14.21 -11.75
C GLY A 107 -7.20 -14.64 -11.80
N GLU A 108 -6.28 -13.83 -11.27
CA GLU A 108 -4.87 -14.24 -11.15
C GLU A 108 -4.69 -15.28 -10.03
N SER A 109 -5.47 -15.17 -8.95
CA SER A 109 -5.36 -16.09 -7.81
C SER A 109 -5.69 -17.54 -8.15
N THR A 110 -6.56 -17.78 -9.14
CA THR A 110 -6.86 -19.13 -9.62
C THR A 110 -5.74 -19.70 -10.49
N LEU A 111 -5.00 -18.84 -11.20
CA LEU A 111 -3.85 -19.21 -12.02
C LEU A 111 -2.59 -19.45 -11.19
N ASP A 112 -2.36 -18.64 -10.15
CA ASP A 112 -1.18 -18.72 -9.27
C ASP A 112 -1.59 -18.64 -7.79
N PRO A 113 -2.20 -19.70 -7.23
CA PRO A 113 -2.73 -19.70 -5.86
C PRO A 113 -1.64 -19.58 -4.79
N LEU A 114 -0.44 -20.15 -5.03
CA LEU A 114 0.65 -20.13 -4.05
C LEU A 114 1.16 -18.71 -3.80
N LYS A 115 1.24 -17.90 -4.85
CA LYS A 115 1.55 -16.47 -4.72
C LYS A 115 0.57 -15.74 -3.80
N TYR A 116 -0.71 -16.09 -3.85
CA TYR A 116 -1.74 -15.46 -3.02
C TYR A 116 -1.66 -15.91 -1.56
N TYR A 117 -1.50 -17.21 -1.29
CA TYR A 117 -1.29 -17.68 0.08
C TYR A 117 -0.02 -17.11 0.70
N HIS A 118 1.07 -17.03 -0.06
CA HIS A 118 2.30 -16.41 0.42
C HIS A 118 2.11 -14.92 0.68
N ASN A 119 1.58 -14.18 -0.31
CA ASN A 119 1.49 -12.73 -0.21
C ASN A 119 0.48 -12.24 0.83
N ILE A 120 -0.60 -12.99 1.04
CA ILE A 120 -1.67 -12.62 1.97
C ILE A 120 -1.45 -13.31 3.31
N THR A 121 -1.52 -14.63 3.35
CA THR A 121 -1.52 -15.38 4.62
C THR A 121 -0.13 -15.35 5.27
N SER A 122 0.92 -15.77 4.57
CA SER A 122 2.27 -15.84 5.15
C SER A 122 2.77 -14.46 5.57
N ASN A 123 2.55 -13.43 4.76
CA ASN A 123 2.96 -12.08 5.12
C ASN A 123 2.15 -11.49 6.28
N THR A 124 0.85 -11.81 6.38
CA THR A 124 0.05 -11.41 7.55
C THR A 124 0.61 -12.03 8.83
N LEU A 125 0.99 -13.31 8.77
CA LEU A 125 1.67 -13.98 9.90
C LEU A 125 2.97 -13.26 10.28
N THR A 126 3.82 -12.92 9.31
CA THR A 126 5.06 -12.17 9.58
C THR A 126 4.78 -10.79 10.22
N VAL A 127 3.72 -10.09 9.80
CA VAL A 127 3.32 -8.82 10.42
C VAL A 127 2.88 -9.04 11.87
N LEU A 128 2.07 -10.07 12.13
CA LEU A 128 1.63 -10.41 13.49
C LEU A 128 2.79 -10.79 14.41
N GLU A 129 3.74 -11.60 13.93
CA GLU A 129 4.95 -11.96 14.68
C GLU A 129 5.77 -10.71 15.04
N ALA A 130 5.92 -9.77 14.10
CA ALA A 130 6.62 -8.52 14.33
C ALA A 130 5.88 -7.62 15.33
N MET A 131 4.55 -7.54 15.25
CA MET A 131 3.72 -6.82 16.23
C MET A 131 3.84 -7.43 17.62
N ALA A 132 3.75 -8.76 17.73
CA ALA A 132 3.89 -9.49 18.98
C ALA A 132 5.26 -9.25 19.64
N THR A 133 6.33 -9.37 18.86
CA THR A 133 7.71 -9.15 19.33
C THR A 133 7.93 -7.73 19.85
N ARG A 134 7.20 -6.75 19.32
CA ARG A 134 7.36 -5.32 19.67
C ARG A 134 6.24 -4.77 20.55
N GLY A 135 5.29 -5.60 20.95
CA GLY A 135 4.16 -5.20 21.77
C GLY A 135 3.26 -4.15 21.11
N VAL A 136 3.10 -4.16 19.79
CA VAL A 136 2.21 -3.22 19.10
C VAL A 136 0.74 -3.60 19.40
N PRO A 137 -0.04 -2.72 20.03
CA PRO A 137 -1.29 -3.12 20.66
C PRO A 137 -2.51 -3.07 19.75
N THR A 138 -2.41 -2.57 18.50
CA THR A 138 -3.60 -2.36 17.64
C THR A 138 -3.36 -2.76 16.19
N LEU A 139 -4.27 -3.56 15.64
CA LEU A 139 -4.31 -3.97 14.24
C LEU A 139 -5.65 -3.58 13.58
N ILE A 140 -5.56 -2.89 12.44
CA ILE A 140 -6.67 -2.75 11.48
C ILE A 140 -6.30 -3.57 10.24
N TYR A 141 -7.07 -4.61 9.96
CA TYR A 141 -6.84 -5.52 8.85
C TYR A 141 -7.82 -5.28 7.70
N SER A 142 -7.26 -5.10 6.50
CA SER A 142 -8.02 -5.02 5.26
C SER A 142 -8.37 -6.42 4.76
N SER A 143 -9.63 -6.80 4.91
CA SER A 143 -10.18 -8.04 4.36
C SER A 143 -11.10 -7.76 3.16
N THR A 144 -11.97 -8.70 2.82
CA THR A 144 -12.80 -8.66 1.61
C THR A 144 -14.09 -9.43 1.79
N CYS A 145 -15.17 -8.99 1.15
CA CYS A 145 -16.41 -9.77 1.07
C CYS A 145 -16.27 -11.07 0.26
N ALA A 146 -15.18 -11.25 -0.51
CA ALA A 146 -14.91 -12.52 -1.18
C ALA A 146 -14.72 -13.70 -0.20
N THR A 147 -14.54 -13.43 1.11
CA THR A 147 -14.57 -14.47 2.14
C THR A 147 -15.93 -15.15 2.29
N TYR A 148 -17.02 -14.47 1.90
CA TYR A 148 -18.37 -15.01 1.99
C TYR A 148 -18.72 -16.00 0.87
N GLY A 149 -18.03 -15.92 -0.27
CA GLY A 149 -18.33 -16.74 -1.44
C GLY A 149 -19.67 -16.39 -2.07
N GLU A 150 -20.51 -17.41 -2.31
CA GLU A 150 -21.84 -17.27 -2.87
C GLU A 150 -22.89 -17.34 -1.74
N PRO A 151 -23.36 -16.18 -1.21
CA PRO A 151 -24.30 -16.16 -0.10
C PRO A 151 -25.71 -16.60 -0.55
N GLU A 152 -26.43 -17.31 0.32
CA GLU A 152 -27.82 -17.71 0.04
C GLU A 152 -28.81 -16.53 0.12
N LYS A 153 -28.50 -15.50 0.92
CA LYS A 153 -29.38 -14.36 1.19
C LYS A 153 -28.64 -13.03 1.03
N MET A 154 -29.36 -12.05 0.49
CA MET A 154 -28.95 -10.65 0.42
C MET A 154 -29.84 -9.78 1.32
N PRO A 155 -29.33 -8.68 1.90
CA PRO A 155 -27.93 -8.25 1.90
C PRO A 155 -27.04 -9.17 2.75
N ILE A 156 -25.74 -9.22 2.43
CA ILE A 156 -24.73 -9.92 3.24
C ILE A 156 -24.56 -9.14 4.56
N THR A 157 -24.50 -9.88 5.67
CA THR A 157 -24.16 -9.37 7.01
C THR A 157 -22.91 -10.07 7.55
N GLU A 158 -22.36 -9.58 8.65
CA GLU A 158 -21.20 -10.18 9.31
C GLU A 158 -21.43 -11.61 9.79
N GLU A 159 -22.70 -11.97 10.08
CA GLU A 159 -23.17 -13.30 10.46
C GLU A 159 -23.26 -14.29 9.27
N THR A 160 -23.10 -13.81 8.04
CA THR A 160 -23.16 -14.66 6.85
C THR A 160 -21.99 -15.66 6.87
N PRO A 161 -22.21 -16.95 6.61
CA PRO A 161 -21.13 -17.93 6.59
C PRO A 161 -20.01 -17.56 5.60
N GLN A 162 -18.75 -17.68 6.03
CA GLN A 162 -17.60 -17.44 5.17
C GLN A 162 -17.21 -18.71 4.40
N LEU A 163 -17.72 -18.86 3.17
CA LEU A 163 -17.49 -20.01 2.28
C LEU A 163 -16.77 -19.59 0.97
N PRO A 164 -15.50 -19.16 1.03
CA PRO A 164 -14.80 -18.60 -0.14
C PRO A 164 -14.60 -19.64 -1.26
N ILE A 165 -14.93 -19.25 -2.49
CA ILE A 165 -14.87 -20.12 -3.67
C ILE A 165 -13.56 -20.03 -4.46
N ASN A 166 -12.73 -19.01 -4.21
CA ASN A 166 -11.47 -18.77 -4.92
C ASN A 166 -10.26 -18.66 -3.97
N PRO A 167 -9.01 -18.85 -4.46
CA PRO A 167 -7.81 -18.79 -3.62
C PRO A 167 -7.58 -17.45 -2.92
N TYR A 168 -7.92 -16.31 -3.56
CA TYR A 168 -7.84 -14.99 -2.93
C TYR A 168 -8.72 -14.90 -1.67
N GLY A 169 -10.01 -15.26 -1.77
CA GLY A 169 -10.94 -15.28 -0.64
C GLY A 169 -10.52 -16.27 0.45
N LYS A 170 -10.01 -17.44 0.06
CA LYS A 170 -9.46 -18.45 1.01
C LYS A 170 -8.26 -17.92 1.79
N ALA A 171 -7.30 -17.29 1.10
CA ALA A 171 -6.12 -16.71 1.74
C ALA A 171 -6.49 -15.57 2.71
N LYS A 172 -7.47 -14.73 2.34
CA LYS A 172 -7.99 -13.67 3.21
C LYS A 172 -8.71 -14.21 4.45
N LYS A 173 -9.57 -15.22 4.29
CA LYS A 173 -10.24 -15.89 5.41
C LYS A 173 -9.22 -16.51 6.38
N MET A 174 -8.23 -17.23 5.85
CA MET A 174 -7.16 -17.83 6.66
C MET A 174 -6.38 -16.78 7.44
N ALA A 175 -6.10 -15.63 6.84
CA ALA A 175 -5.46 -14.51 7.54
C ALA A 175 -6.35 -13.95 8.67
N GLU A 176 -7.66 -13.83 8.48
CA GLU A 176 -8.60 -13.46 9.56
C GLU A 176 -8.57 -14.46 10.72
N GLU A 177 -8.58 -15.77 10.41
CA GLU A 177 -8.53 -16.84 11.42
C GLU A 177 -7.24 -16.75 12.26
N ILE A 178 -6.08 -16.59 11.61
CA ILE A 178 -4.79 -16.41 12.30
C ILE A 178 -4.80 -15.17 13.21
N ILE A 179 -5.34 -14.04 12.71
CA ILE A 179 -5.45 -12.81 13.49
C ILE A 179 -6.33 -13.03 14.74
N LEU A 180 -7.48 -13.67 14.58
CA LEU A 180 -8.43 -13.91 15.68
C LEU A 180 -7.85 -14.88 16.71
N ASP A 181 -7.13 -15.91 16.28
CA ASP A 181 -6.48 -16.85 17.20
C ASP A 181 -5.35 -16.21 17.99
N PHE A 182 -4.58 -15.31 17.37
CA PHE A 182 -3.59 -14.50 18.08
C PHE A 182 -4.23 -13.49 19.04
N HIS A 183 -5.33 -12.84 18.64
CA HIS A 183 -6.08 -11.90 19.47
C HIS A 183 -6.58 -12.56 20.77
N LYS A 184 -7.13 -13.78 20.71
CA LYS A 184 -7.64 -14.51 21.89
C LYS A 184 -6.60 -14.67 23.01
N ASN A 185 -5.32 -14.69 22.66
CA ASN A 185 -4.22 -14.92 23.60
C ASN A 185 -3.33 -13.68 23.79
N SER A 186 -3.77 -12.50 23.34
CA SER A 186 -3.00 -11.26 23.44
C SER A 186 -3.87 -10.08 23.89
N ASN A 187 -3.23 -8.98 24.31
CA ASN A 187 -3.92 -7.72 24.60
C ASN A 187 -4.10 -6.85 23.34
N MET A 188 -3.88 -7.41 22.14
CA MET A 188 -3.94 -6.65 20.90
C MET A 188 -5.40 -6.37 20.54
N SER A 189 -5.77 -5.12 20.33
CA SER A 189 -7.07 -4.74 19.78
C SER A 189 -7.09 -4.95 18.27
N VAL A 190 -8.18 -5.51 17.74
CA VAL A 190 -8.31 -5.89 16.32
C VAL A 190 -9.59 -5.35 15.71
N MET A 191 -9.47 -4.78 14.51
CA MET A 191 -10.60 -4.49 13.62
C MET A 191 -10.37 -5.14 12.25
N ILE A 192 -11.33 -5.94 11.78
CA ILE A 192 -11.30 -6.58 10.46
C ILE A 192 -12.33 -5.90 9.57
N LEU A 193 -11.88 -5.30 8.46
CA LEU A 193 -12.73 -4.58 7.52
C LEU A 193 -13.02 -5.44 6.29
N ARG A 194 -14.25 -5.96 6.18
CA ARG A 194 -14.71 -6.71 5.00
C ARG A 194 -15.50 -5.79 4.09
N TYR A 195 -14.91 -5.41 2.95
CA TYR A 195 -15.58 -4.59 1.95
C TYR A 195 -15.58 -5.26 0.58
N PHE A 196 -16.50 -4.81 -0.29
CA PHE A 196 -16.64 -5.30 -1.66
C PHE A 196 -15.63 -4.60 -2.59
N ASN A 197 -16.15 -3.78 -3.51
CA ASN A 197 -15.37 -3.04 -4.48
C ASN A 197 -15.13 -1.62 -3.99
N VAL A 198 -13.90 -1.16 -4.14
CA VAL A 198 -13.54 0.23 -3.89
C VAL A 198 -13.39 0.93 -5.23
N ILE A 199 -14.12 2.02 -5.43
CA ILE A 199 -14.10 2.85 -6.63
C ILE A 199 -13.97 4.32 -6.24
N GLY A 200 -13.49 5.14 -7.17
CA GLY A 200 -13.30 6.58 -6.98
C GLY A 200 -11.84 7.03 -7.03
N SER A 201 -11.59 8.27 -6.64
CA SER A 201 -10.26 8.89 -6.56
C SER A 201 -10.31 10.11 -5.65
N ASP A 202 -9.15 10.67 -5.30
CA ASP A 202 -9.05 12.00 -4.68
C ASP A 202 -9.81 13.03 -5.56
N PRO A 203 -10.69 13.88 -5.00
CA PRO A 203 -11.47 14.84 -5.77
C PRO A 203 -10.63 15.83 -6.59
N ASN A 204 -9.38 16.06 -6.19
CA ASN A 204 -8.44 16.91 -6.91
C ASN A 204 -7.53 16.11 -7.88
N GLY A 205 -7.80 14.82 -8.09
CA GLY A 205 -7.07 13.96 -9.03
C GLY A 205 -5.65 13.59 -8.60
N ARG A 206 -5.27 13.77 -7.34
CA ARG A 206 -3.88 13.56 -6.87
C ARG A 206 -3.57 12.09 -6.57
N LEU A 207 -4.58 11.33 -6.16
CA LEU A 207 -4.49 9.90 -5.83
C LEU A 207 -5.65 9.17 -6.50
N GLY A 208 -5.40 7.95 -6.98
CA GLY A 208 -6.39 7.13 -7.65
C GLY A 208 -5.88 5.72 -7.86
N GLU A 209 -6.71 4.89 -8.48
CA GLU A 209 -6.33 3.53 -8.85
C GLU A 209 -5.41 3.55 -10.08
N ALA A 210 -4.22 2.95 -9.95
CA ALA A 210 -3.25 2.81 -11.05
C ALA A 210 -2.76 1.35 -11.12
N PRO A 211 -3.52 0.44 -11.76
CA PRO A 211 -3.13 -0.96 -11.88
C PRO A 211 -1.97 -1.11 -12.86
N ARG A 212 -1.04 -2.04 -12.56
CA ARG A 212 0.06 -2.37 -13.47
C ARG A 212 -0.49 -2.90 -14.80
N PRO A 213 0.17 -2.63 -15.94
CA PRO A 213 -0.34 -3.02 -17.26
C PRO A 213 -0.74 -4.50 -17.36
N GLU A 214 0.07 -5.40 -16.80
CA GLU A 214 -0.17 -6.85 -16.86
C GLU A 214 -1.41 -7.29 -16.07
N LEU A 215 -1.88 -6.46 -15.14
CA LEU A 215 -3.04 -6.73 -14.30
C LEU A 215 -4.33 -6.08 -14.82
N GLN A 216 -4.22 -5.23 -15.85
CA GLN A 216 -5.39 -4.63 -16.50
C GLN A 216 -6.22 -5.71 -17.22
N GLU A 217 -5.56 -6.71 -17.80
CA GLU A 217 -6.20 -7.83 -18.52
C GLU A 217 -6.97 -8.79 -17.58
N HIS A 218 -6.55 -8.87 -16.32
CA HIS A 218 -7.23 -9.70 -15.31
C HIS A 218 -8.51 -9.07 -14.77
N GLY A 219 -8.83 -7.84 -15.21
CA GLY A 219 -10.14 -7.22 -15.08
C GLY A 219 -10.52 -6.86 -13.64
N ARG A 220 -10.70 -5.57 -13.39
CA ARG A 220 -11.53 -5.11 -12.26
C ARG A 220 -12.81 -4.52 -12.81
N ILE A 221 -13.89 -4.61 -12.04
CA ILE A 221 -15.12 -3.91 -12.41
C ILE A 221 -14.87 -2.41 -12.58
N SER A 222 -13.91 -1.83 -11.86
CA SER A 222 -13.48 -0.44 -12.04
C SER A 222 -12.89 -0.19 -13.42
N GLY A 223 -12.00 -1.04 -13.91
CA GLY A 223 -11.43 -0.97 -15.26
C GLY A 223 -12.51 -1.03 -16.33
N ALA A 224 -13.41 -2.01 -16.22
CA ALA A 224 -14.53 -2.13 -17.14
C ALA A 224 -15.47 -0.90 -17.07
N CYS A 225 -15.70 -0.33 -15.89
CA CYS A 225 -16.45 0.92 -15.73
C CYS A 225 -15.74 2.11 -16.39
N PHE A 226 -14.41 2.20 -16.30
CA PHE A 226 -13.64 3.25 -16.97
C PHE A 226 -13.68 3.10 -18.49
N ASP A 227 -13.55 1.88 -19.01
CA ASP A 227 -13.63 1.61 -20.44
C ASP A 227 -15.03 1.92 -20.99
N ALA A 228 -16.07 1.59 -20.22
CA ALA A 228 -17.44 1.96 -20.56
C ALA A 228 -17.65 3.49 -20.53
N ALA A 229 -17.12 4.17 -19.51
CA ALA A 229 -17.21 5.64 -19.40
C ALA A 229 -16.41 6.37 -20.50
N ARG A 230 -15.33 5.76 -21.00
CA ARG A 230 -14.54 6.25 -22.14
C ARG A 230 -15.13 5.88 -23.49
N GLY A 231 -16.21 5.10 -23.53
CA GLY A 231 -16.83 4.62 -24.77
C GLY A 231 -16.02 3.56 -25.51
N ILE A 232 -15.03 2.95 -24.86
CA ILE A 232 -14.21 1.86 -25.42
C ILE A 232 -15.05 0.57 -25.51
N ILE A 233 -15.90 0.32 -24.52
CA ILE A 233 -16.87 -0.78 -24.50
C ILE A 233 -18.30 -0.25 -24.30
N PRO A 234 -19.34 -1.02 -24.69
CA PRO A 234 -20.72 -0.69 -24.36
C PRO A 234 -20.94 -0.57 -22.84
N GLY A 235 -21.95 0.22 -22.43
CA GLY A 235 -22.30 0.40 -21.02
C GLY A 235 -22.50 -0.94 -20.30
N LEU A 236 -21.95 -1.03 -19.08
CA LEU A 236 -22.05 -2.25 -18.27
C LEU A 236 -23.43 -2.35 -17.61
N LYS A 237 -24.05 -3.53 -17.70
CA LYS A 237 -25.27 -3.85 -16.96
C LYS A 237 -24.92 -4.85 -15.87
N ALA A 238 -25.02 -4.45 -14.61
CA ALA A 238 -24.70 -5.32 -13.48
C ALA A 238 -25.60 -6.58 -13.52
N SER A 239 -24.97 -7.75 -13.68
CA SER A 239 -25.61 -9.06 -13.64
C SER A 239 -24.78 -10.00 -12.76
N ASN A 240 -25.37 -11.08 -12.25
CA ASN A 240 -24.65 -12.06 -11.42
C ASN A 240 -23.41 -12.66 -12.13
N TYR A 241 -23.44 -12.73 -13.46
CA TYR A 241 -22.30 -13.20 -14.27
C TYR A 241 -21.16 -12.19 -14.35
N LEU A 242 -21.47 -10.89 -14.38
CA LEU A 242 -20.47 -9.82 -14.32
C LEU A 242 -19.83 -9.76 -12.94
N LEU A 243 -20.61 -10.03 -11.89
CA LEU A 243 -20.12 -10.13 -10.53
C LEU A 243 -19.16 -11.32 -10.39
N SER A 244 -19.52 -12.55 -10.80
CA SER A 244 -18.64 -13.71 -10.65
C SER A 244 -17.34 -13.69 -11.46
N LYS A 245 -17.26 -12.85 -12.51
CA LYS A 245 -16.05 -12.70 -13.32
C LYS A 245 -15.05 -11.70 -12.74
N TYR A 246 -15.52 -10.71 -11.97
CA TYR A 246 -14.72 -9.60 -11.45
C TYR A 246 -14.74 -9.46 -9.91
N LEU A 247 -15.46 -10.33 -9.20
CA LEU A 247 -15.52 -10.51 -7.73
C LEU A 247 -15.06 -11.92 -7.33
#